data_AF-A0A7Y3K903-F1
#
_entry.id   AF-A0A7Y3K903-F1
#
_cell.length_a   1.000
_cell.length_b   1.000
_cell.length_c   1.000
_cell.angle_alpha   90.00
_cell.angle_beta   90.00
_cell.angle_gamma   90.00
#
_symmetry.space_group_name_H-M   'P 1'
#
loop_
_entity.id
_entity.type
_entity.pdbx_description
1 polymer ?
#
loop_
_entity_poly.entity_id
_entity_poly.type
_entity_poly.pdbx_seq_one_letter_code
_entity_poly.pdbx_strand_id
1 'polypeptide(L)'
;TGAGLHVKTAGTTWLEEVIGLAMAGGRGLEIARKIYITALGRMDELCAPYATVISIDRALLPSVEQVNGWSGLEYAQALRHDPACPQYNPNMRQLVHVGFKVAAQMEAEYLSALDEFSPVIAKGVKENILHRHLEKIFKM
;
A
#
# COMPACT_ATOMS: atom_id res chain seq x y z
N THR A 1 22.42 22.73 -20.44
CA THR A 1 21.82 21.50 -19.89
C THR A 1 22.45 21.24 -18.54
N GLY A 2 21.67 20.88 -17.51
CA GLY A 2 22.12 20.91 -16.11
C GLY A 2 21.06 21.37 -15.09
N ALA A 3 19.78 21.26 -15.42
CA ALA A 3 18.74 21.49 -14.42
C ALA A 3 18.82 20.36 -13.38
N GLY A 4 18.95 20.71 -12.11
CA GLY A 4 18.82 19.76 -11.01
C GLY A 4 17.40 19.19 -10.96
N LEU A 5 17.27 17.96 -10.47
CA LEU A 5 15.99 17.27 -10.33
C LEU A 5 15.62 17.15 -8.84
N HIS A 6 14.35 17.41 -8.52
CA HIS A 6 13.78 17.12 -7.21
C HIS A 6 12.63 16.12 -7.35
N VAL A 7 12.78 14.95 -6.75
CA VAL A 7 11.78 13.86 -6.79
C VAL A 7 11.18 13.68 -5.40
N LYS A 8 9.85 13.67 -5.31
CA LYS A 8 9.14 13.37 -4.06
C LYS A 8 8.42 12.03 -4.18
N THR A 9 8.72 11.12 -3.25
CA THR A 9 7.92 9.92 -2.99
C THR A 9 7.39 10.03 -1.56
N ALA A 10 6.18 9.54 -1.34
CA ALA A 10 5.58 9.49 -0.01
C ALA A 10 4.58 8.34 0.05
N GLY A 11 3.44 8.49 -0.64
CA GLY A 11 2.37 7.50 -0.61
C GLY A 11 2.73 6.14 -1.22
N THR A 12 3.70 6.09 -2.14
CA THR A 12 4.20 4.80 -2.66
C THR A 12 5.05 4.04 -1.66
N THR A 13 5.80 4.74 -0.78
CA THR A 13 6.55 4.12 0.32
C THR A 13 5.62 3.56 1.38
N TRP A 14 4.60 4.33 1.77
CA TRP A 14 3.51 3.89 2.63
C TRP A 14 2.87 2.57 2.13
N LEU A 15 2.59 2.48 0.82
CA LEU A 15 2.04 1.25 0.24
C LEU A 15 2.98 0.06 0.35
N GLU A 16 4.30 0.26 0.23
CA GLU A 16 5.27 -0.83 0.41
C GLU A 16 5.38 -1.29 1.87
N GLU A 17 5.10 -0.43 2.85
CA GLU A 17 4.97 -0.85 4.26
C GLU A 17 3.80 -1.82 4.44
N VAL A 18 2.61 -1.46 3.92
CA VAL A 18 1.43 -2.33 3.99
C VAL A 18 1.64 -3.64 3.22
N ILE A 19 2.28 -3.58 2.04
CA ILE A 19 2.64 -4.78 1.28
C ILE A 19 3.63 -5.65 2.06
N GLY A 20 4.63 -5.05 2.69
CA GLY A 20 5.61 -5.76 3.50
C GLY A 20 4.98 -6.44 4.72
N LEU A 21 4.06 -5.77 5.40
CA LEU A 21 3.25 -6.34 6.49
C LEU A 21 2.43 -7.55 6.01
N ALA A 22 1.76 -7.42 4.86
CA ALA A 22 1.02 -8.54 4.27
C ALA A 22 1.94 -9.73 3.96
N MET A 23 3.11 -9.47 3.36
CA MET A 23 4.10 -10.50 3.02
C MET A 23 4.72 -11.17 4.25
N ALA A 24 4.78 -10.48 5.39
CA ALA A 24 5.25 -11.07 6.64
C ALA A 24 4.27 -12.12 7.22
N GLY A 25 3.00 -12.10 6.80
CA GLY A 25 1.98 -13.03 7.29
C GLY A 25 1.59 -12.74 8.75
N GLY A 26 0.91 -13.70 9.38
CA GLY A 26 0.50 -13.63 10.79
C GLY A 26 -0.12 -12.27 11.17
N ARG A 27 0.41 -11.67 12.23
CA ARG A 27 0.01 -10.34 12.71
C ARG A 27 0.18 -9.24 11.66
N GLY A 28 1.21 -9.30 10.81
CA GLY A 28 1.42 -8.32 9.75
C GLY A 28 0.28 -8.34 8.72
N LEU A 29 -0.16 -9.54 8.33
CA LEU A 29 -1.30 -9.69 7.44
C LEU A 29 -2.62 -9.26 8.08
N GLU A 30 -2.82 -9.56 9.36
CA GLU A 30 -4.00 -9.09 10.11
C GLU A 30 -4.09 -7.55 10.11
N ILE A 31 -2.97 -6.86 10.34
CA ILE A 31 -2.89 -5.40 10.28
C ILE A 31 -3.18 -4.88 8.87
N ALA A 32 -2.59 -5.48 7.83
CA ALA A 32 -2.84 -5.08 6.44
C ALA A 32 -4.33 -5.20 6.07
N ARG A 33 -4.97 -6.34 6.43
CA ARG A 33 -6.40 -6.55 6.23
C ARG A 33 -7.23 -5.53 7.01
N LYS A 34 -6.90 -5.27 8.28
CA LYS A 34 -7.59 -4.29 9.14
C LYS A 34 -7.54 -2.89 8.52
N ILE A 35 -6.41 -2.49 7.94
CA ILE A 35 -6.28 -1.21 7.22
C ILE A 35 -7.26 -1.16 6.05
N TYR A 36 -7.26 -2.16 5.18
CA TYR A 36 -8.15 -2.19 4.01
C TYR A 36 -9.63 -2.21 4.41
N ILE A 37 -10.03 -3.10 5.32
CA ILE A 37 -11.44 -3.28 5.72
C ILE A 37 -11.97 -2.00 6.38
N THR A 38 -11.17 -1.37 7.25
CA THR A 38 -11.56 -0.10 7.88
C THR A 38 -11.63 1.02 6.85
N ALA A 39 -10.70 1.06 5.89
CA ALA A 39 -10.74 2.04 4.80
C ALA A 39 -11.97 1.85 3.91
N LEU A 40 -12.35 0.61 3.60
CA LEU A 40 -13.54 0.26 2.84
C LEU A 40 -14.82 0.77 3.52
N GLY A 41 -14.94 0.55 4.83
CA GLY A 41 -16.10 1.02 5.62
C GLY A 41 -16.16 2.54 5.81
N ARG A 42 -15.04 3.25 5.63
CA ARG A 42 -14.92 4.72 5.79
C ARG A 42 -14.57 5.43 4.49
N MET A 43 -14.84 4.81 3.35
CA MET A 43 -14.30 5.26 2.08
C MET A 43 -14.76 6.68 1.72
N ASP A 44 -16.03 7.04 1.99
CA ASP A 44 -16.54 8.39 1.71
C ASP A 44 -15.72 9.48 2.42
N GLU A 45 -15.43 9.29 3.70
CA GLU A 45 -14.63 10.20 4.53
C GLU A 45 -13.18 10.28 4.04
N LEU A 46 -12.56 9.12 3.78
CA LEU A 46 -11.14 9.03 3.42
C LEU A 46 -10.88 9.52 2.00
N CYS A 47 -11.81 9.32 1.08
CA CYS A 47 -11.70 9.70 -0.32
C CYS A 47 -12.05 11.17 -0.59
N ALA A 48 -12.94 11.78 0.20
CA ALA A 48 -13.41 13.15 -0.05
C ALA A 48 -12.28 14.20 -0.26
N PRO A 49 -11.19 14.22 0.53
CA PRO A 49 -10.09 15.18 0.33
C PRO A 49 -9.29 14.95 -0.96
N TYR A 50 -9.40 13.76 -1.57
CA TYR A 50 -8.63 13.33 -2.73
C TYR A 50 -9.50 13.09 -3.96
N ALA A 51 -10.79 13.44 -3.92
CA ALA A 51 -11.78 13.10 -4.94
C ALA A 51 -11.42 13.57 -6.36
N THR A 52 -10.59 14.61 -6.49
CA THR A 52 -10.13 15.14 -7.79
C THR A 52 -8.95 14.37 -8.39
N VAL A 53 -8.28 13.51 -7.61
CA VAL A 53 -7.05 12.80 -8.02
C VAL A 53 -7.14 11.28 -7.90
N ILE A 54 -8.27 10.76 -7.43
CA ILE A 54 -8.57 9.33 -7.37
C ILE A 54 -9.70 8.98 -8.33
N SER A 55 -9.70 7.74 -8.80
CA SER A 55 -10.71 7.14 -9.64
C SER A 55 -10.92 5.70 -9.16
N ILE A 56 -11.77 5.55 -8.15
CA ILE A 56 -12.11 4.27 -7.53
C ILE A 56 -13.51 3.84 -7.99
N ASP A 57 -13.58 2.71 -8.68
CA ASP A 57 -14.83 1.99 -8.90
C ASP A 57 -15.10 1.05 -7.71
N ARG A 58 -16.17 1.33 -6.97
CA ARG A 58 -16.57 0.56 -5.78
C ARG A 58 -16.95 -0.88 -6.12
N ALA A 59 -17.52 -1.12 -7.29
CA ALA A 59 -17.94 -2.45 -7.71
C ALA A 59 -16.75 -3.38 -8.00
N LEU A 60 -15.57 -2.79 -8.24
CA LEU A 60 -14.32 -3.50 -8.48
C LEU A 60 -13.46 -3.66 -7.23
N LEU A 61 -13.93 -3.21 -6.06
CA LEU A 61 -13.22 -3.41 -4.80
C LEU A 61 -13.45 -4.84 -4.27
N PRO A 62 -12.40 -5.53 -3.81
CA PRO A 62 -12.55 -6.80 -3.11
C PRO A 62 -13.46 -6.67 -1.88
N SER A 63 -14.38 -7.61 -1.70
CA SER A 63 -15.20 -7.70 -0.49
C SER A 63 -14.36 -8.01 0.76
N VAL A 64 -14.93 -7.74 1.93
CA VAL A 64 -14.31 -8.08 3.22
C VAL A 64 -14.04 -9.58 3.32
N GLU A 65 -14.99 -10.40 2.86
CA GLU A 65 -14.91 -11.86 2.85
C GLU A 65 -13.76 -12.34 1.97
N GLN A 66 -13.61 -11.78 0.77
CA GLN A 66 -12.49 -12.09 -0.13
C GLN A 66 -11.14 -11.77 0.53
N VAL A 67 -10.99 -10.57 1.08
CA VAL A 67 -9.71 -10.12 1.68
C VAL A 67 -9.34 -10.90 2.94
N ASN A 68 -10.33 -11.29 3.75
CA ASN A 68 -10.10 -12.16 4.91
C ASN A 68 -9.66 -13.58 4.51
N GLY A 69 -10.06 -14.05 3.34
CA GLY A 69 -9.63 -15.35 2.79
C GLY A 69 -8.23 -15.35 2.17
N TRP A 70 -7.69 -14.20 1.79
CA TRP A 70 -6.42 -14.10 1.07
C TRP A 70 -5.20 -14.42 1.92
N SER A 71 -4.26 -15.18 1.36
CA SER A 71 -2.89 -15.22 1.85
C SER A 71 -2.21 -13.84 1.78
N GLY A 72 -1.08 -13.71 2.48
CA GLY A 72 -0.26 -12.49 2.42
C GLY A 72 0.22 -12.17 1.01
N LEU A 73 0.52 -13.21 0.21
CA LEU A 73 0.93 -13.06 -1.18
C LEU A 73 -0.21 -12.52 -2.06
N GLU A 74 -1.42 -13.05 -1.93
CA GLU A 74 -2.58 -12.58 -2.70
C GLU A 74 -2.91 -11.12 -2.37
N TYR A 75 -2.89 -10.75 -1.10
CA TYR A 75 -3.06 -9.36 -0.68
C TYR A 75 -1.97 -8.45 -1.27
N ALA A 76 -0.71 -8.87 -1.18
CA ALA A 76 0.42 -8.13 -1.71
C ALA A 76 0.34 -7.96 -3.24
N GLN A 77 -0.05 -9.00 -3.97
CA GLN A 77 -0.23 -8.97 -5.42
C GLN A 77 -1.36 -8.02 -5.83
N ALA A 78 -2.48 -8.04 -5.10
CA ALA A 78 -3.59 -7.13 -5.36
C ALA A 78 -3.22 -5.65 -5.13
N LEU A 79 -2.35 -5.37 -4.14
CA LEU A 79 -1.97 -4.01 -3.76
C LEU A 79 -0.77 -3.43 -4.53
N ARG A 80 0.19 -4.28 -4.90
CA ARG A 80 1.45 -3.89 -5.54
C ARG A 80 1.19 -3.36 -6.94
N HIS A 81 1.80 -2.23 -7.29
CA HIS A 81 1.70 -1.68 -8.64
C HIS A 81 2.47 -2.54 -9.64
N ASP A 82 1.75 -3.49 -10.24
CA ASP A 82 2.23 -4.36 -11.32
C ASP A 82 1.10 -4.62 -12.32
N PRO A 83 1.03 -3.84 -13.42
CA PRO A 83 -0.01 -4.00 -14.44
C PRO A 83 0.01 -5.37 -15.15
N ALA A 84 1.09 -6.14 -15.06
CA ALA A 84 1.16 -7.48 -15.64
C ALA A 84 0.62 -8.57 -14.70
N CYS A 85 0.41 -8.24 -13.42
CA CYS A 85 -0.14 -9.17 -12.43
C CYS A 85 -1.68 -9.23 -12.56
N PRO A 86 -2.28 -10.40 -12.87
CA PRO A 86 -3.73 -10.52 -13.03
C PRO A 86 -4.54 -10.17 -11.76
N GLN A 87 -3.92 -10.30 -10.59
CA GLN A 87 -4.53 -10.01 -9.30
C GLN A 87 -4.47 -8.52 -8.95
N TYR A 88 -3.61 -7.74 -9.62
CA TYR A 88 -3.44 -6.32 -9.32
C TYR A 88 -4.76 -5.57 -9.44
N ASN A 89 -5.12 -4.87 -8.36
CA ASN A 89 -6.34 -4.09 -8.29
C ASN A 89 -6.02 -2.59 -8.07
N PRO A 90 -6.13 -1.75 -9.12
CA PRO A 90 -5.83 -0.33 -9.01
C PRO A 90 -6.79 0.41 -8.06
N ASN A 91 -8.04 -0.05 -7.93
CA ASN A 91 -9.04 0.54 -7.03
C ASN A 91 -8.66 0.30 -5.56
N MET A 92 -8.28 -0.94 -5.23
CA MET A 92 -7.76 -1.29 -3.91
C MET A 92 -6.51 -0.47 -3.57
N ARG A 93 -5.58 -0.35 -4.54
CA ARG A 93 -4.37 0.44 -4.34
C ARG A 93 -4.65 1.89 -4.00
N GLN A 94 -5.56 2.54 -4.71
CA GLN A 94 -5.94 3.92 -4.41
C GLN A 94 -6.64 4.05 -3.06
N LEU A 95 -7.53 3.11 -2.71
CA LEU A 95 -8.20 3.10 -1.41
C LEU A 95 -7.20 3.00 -0.25
N VAL A 96 -6.27 2.05 -0.31
CA VAL A 96 -5.22 1.89 0.73
C VAL A 96 -4.27 3.08 0.73
N HIS A 97 -3.98 3.67 -0.43
CA HIS A 97 -3.12 4.85 -0.55
C HIS A 97 -3.67 6.05 0.23
N VAL A 98 -4.98 6.31 0.14
CA VAL A 98 -5.64 7.37 0.91
C VAL A 98 -6.05 6.94 2.33
N GLY A 99 -5.92 5.65 2.63
CA GLY A 99 -6.22 5.04 3.93
C GLY A 99 -5.15 5.20 5.01
N PHE A 100 -4.07 5.97 4.77
CA PHE A 100 -2.98 6.15 5.76
C PHE A 100 -3.46 6.66 7.13
N LYS A 101 -4.57 7.43 7.19
CA LYS A 101 -5.18 7.87 8.45
C LYS A 101 -5.63 6.69 9.32
N VAL A 102 -6.06 5.58 8.71
CA VAL A 102 -6.47 4.36 9.43
C VAL A 102 -5.28 3.80 10.20
N ALA A 103 -4.13 3.66 9.55
CA ALA A 103 -2.94 3.13 10.22
C ALA A 103 -2.37 4.11 11.26
N ALA A 104 -2.44 5.42 11.00
CA ALA A 104 -2.06 6.41 12.01
C ALA A 104 -2.90 6.27 13.30
N GLN A 105 -4.20 5.97 13.18
CA GLN A 105 -5.10 5.76 14.30
C GLN A 105 -4.89 4.42 15.03
N MET A 106 -4.11 3.50 14.47
CA MET A 106 -3.71 2.26 15.15
C MET A 106 -2.54 2.47 16.12
N GLU A 107 -1.88 3.62 16.07
CA GLU A 107 -0.83 4.05 16.99
C GLU A 107 0.24 2.95 17.23
N ALA A 108 0.40 2.50 18.48
CA ALA A 108 1.42 1.54 18.89
C ALA A 108 1.28 0.17 18.19
N GLU A 109 0.06 -0.24 17.82
CA GLU A 109 -0.17 -1.51 17.12
C GLU A 109 0.52 -1.53 15.76
N TYR A 110 0.40 -0.42 15.01
CA TYR A 110 1.02 -0.28 13.70
C TYR A 110 2.53 -0.08 13.82
N LEU A 111 2.98 0.82 14.71
CA LEU A 111 4.40 1.12 14.87
C LEU A 111 5.21 -0.11 15.32
N SER A 112 4.72 -0.86 16.31
CA SER A 112 5.42 -2.08 16.75
C SER A 112 5.45 -3.17 15.68
N ALA A 113 4.45 -3.24 14.80
CA ALA A 113 4.49 -4.16 13.67
C ALA A 113 5.51 -3.73 12.61
N LEU A 114 5.69 -2.42 12.39
CA LEU A 114 6.76 -1.93 11.53
C LEU A 114 8.14 -2.31 12.07
N ASP A 115 8.36 -2.18 13.38
CA ASP A 115 9.61 -2.59 14.02
C ASP A 115 9.85 -4.10 13.89
N GLU A 116 8.82 -4.89 14.21
CA GLU A 116 8.86 -6.37 14.17
C GLU A 116 9.15 -6.89 12.76
N PHE A 117 8.48 -6.34 11.75
CA PHE A 117 8.55 -6.83 10.36
C PHE A 117 9.48 -5.99 9.45
N SER A 118 10.28 -5.10 10.03
CA SER A 118 11.22 -4.23 9.32
C SER A 118 12.10 -4.97 8.30
N PRO A 119 12.68 -6.15 8.59
CA PRO A 119 13.50 -6.89 7.61
C PRO A 119 12.75 -7.31 6.34
N VAL A 120 11.43 -7.51 6.43
CA VAL A 120 10.57 -7.87 5.28
C VAL A 120 10.15 -6.60 4.55
N ILE A 121 9.68 -5.59 5.28
CA ILE A 121 9.22 -4.30 4.75
C ILE A 121 10.34 -3.56 4.01
N ALA A 122 11.54 -3.50 4.60
CA ALA A 122 12.67 -2.76 4.07
C ALA A 122 13.07 -3.23 2.65
N LYS A 123 12.85 -4.50 2.31
CA LYS A 123 13.10 -5.02 0.96
C LYS A 123 12.21 -4.34 -0.08
N GLY A 124 10.91 -4.24 0.20
CA GLY A 124 9.93 -3.59 -0.68
C GLY A 124 10.17 -2.08 -0.78
N VAL A 125 10.43 -1.43 0.37
CA VAL A 125 10.74 0.01 0.41
C VAL A 125 12.00 0.34 -0.39
N LYS A 126 13.08 -0.44 -0.20
CA LYS A 126 14.34 -0.28 -0.95
C LYS A 126 14.12 -0.48 -2.45
N GLU A 127 13.45 -1.57 -2.85
CA GLU A 127 13.14 -1.86 -4.26
C GLU A 127 12.38 -0.69 -4.90
N ASN A 128 11.35 -0.19 -4.20
CA ASN A 128 10.54 0.92 -4.69
C ASN A 128 11.36 2.19 -4.85
N ILE A 129 12.10 2.63 -3.83
CA ILE A 129 12.83 3.91 -3.89
C ILE A 129 14.02 3.81 -4.82
N LEU A 130 14.87 2.79 -4.66
CA LEU A 130 16.12 2.67 -5.39
C LEU A 130 15.88 2.19 -6.82
N HIS A 131 15.42 0.96 -7.01
CA HIS A 131 15.41 0.32 -8.33
C HIS A 131 14.27 0.81 -9.22
N ARG A 132 13.07 1.05 -8.66
CA ARG A 132 11.90 1.47 -9.46
C ARG A 132 11.83 2.96 -9.73
N HIS A 133 12.48 3.81 -8.92
CA HIS A 133 12.48 5.26 -9.10
C HIS A 133 13.87 5.82 -9.42
N LEU A 134 14.82 5.75 -8.49
CA LEU A 134 16.12 6.43 -8.66
C LEU A 134 16.92 5.87 -9.85
N GLU A 135 17.11 4.56 -9.94
CA GLU A 135 17.89 3.96 -11.04
C GLU A 135 17.24 4.22 -12.40
N LYS A 136 15.91 4.20 -12.50
CA LYS A 136 15.19 4.51 -13.75
C LYS A 136 15.40 5.95 -14.20
N ILE A 137 15.47 6.89 -13.26
CA ILE A 137 15.68 8.31 -13.55
C ILE A 137 17.13 8.56 -13.95
N PHE A 138 18.09 8.02 -13.20
CA PHE A 138 19.51 8.28 -13.40
C PHE A 138 20.18 7.32 -14.40
N LYS A 139 19.44 6.33 -14.92
CA LYS A 139 19.95 5.25 -15.79
C LYS A 139 21.17 4.53 -15.18
N MET A 140 21.08 4.28 -13.87
CA MET A 140 22.06 3.48 -13.14
C MET A 140 21.84 1.99 -13.38
#